data_AF-A0A355UWF9-F1
#
_entry.id   AF-A0A355UWF9-F1
#
_cell.length_a   1.000
_cell.length_b   1.000
_cell.length_c   1.000
_cell.angle_alpha   90.00
_cell.angle_beta   90.00
_cell.angle_gamma   90.00
#
_symmetry.space_group_name_H-M   'P 1'
#
loop_
_entity.id
_entity.type
_entity.pdbx_description
1 polymer ?
#
loop_
_entity_poly.entity_id
_entity_poly.type
_entity_poly.pdbx_seq_one_letter_code
_entity_poly.pdbx_strand_id
1 'polypeptide(L)' 'DDFVIATGKSVCLERFIELAFAAFGLDWTAHTESRSELFRPTDLAESFAAPGKAAEKLGWRARFGVDDVVRFMADDII' A
#
# COMPACT_ATOMS: atom_id res chain seq x y z
N ASP A 1 -1.61 -25.56 9.68
CA ASP A 1 -2.70 -24.59 9.96
C ASP A 1 -2.36 -23.37 9.12
N ASP A 2 -3.29 -22.89 8.29
CA ASP A 2 -2.98 -21.85 7.29
C ASP A 2 -3.40 -20.47 7.78
N PHE A 3 -2.59 -19.45 7.50
CA PHE A 3 -2.77 -18.09 8.01
C PHE A 3 -2.66 -17.06 6.89
N VAL A 4 -3.56 -16.07 6.94
CA VAL A 4 -3.47 -14.87 6.11
C VAL A 4 -2.64 -13.84 6.87
N ILE A 5 -1.61 -13.31 6.21
CA ILE A 5 -0.70 -12.30 6.74
C ILE A 5 -0.90 -11.02 5.92
N ALA A 6 -1.50 -10.01 6.52
CA ALA A 6 -1.83 -8.75 5.86
C ALA A 6 -2.03 -7.62 6.87
N THR A 7 -1.98 -6.37 6.41
CA THR A 7 -2.27 -5.20 7.26
C THR A 7 -3.74 -5.13 7.69
N GLY A 8 -4.64 -5.82 6.99
CA GLY A 8 -6.08 -5.67 7.16
C GLY A 8 -6.59 -4.30 6.70
N LYS A 9 -5.86 -3.62 5.80
CA LYS A 9 -6.26 -2.33 5.23
C LYS A 9 -5.96 -2.30 3.72
N SER A 10 -6.95 -1.90 2.93
CA SER A 10 -6.77 -1.53 1.52
C SER A 10 -6.40 -0.06 1.41
N VAL A 11 -5.59 0.30 0.41
CA VAL A 11 -5.25 1.70 0.11
C VAL A 11 -5.31 1.88 -1.40
N CYS A 12 -5.93 2.96 -1.87
CA CYS A 12 -5.98 3.26 -3.30
C CYS A 12 -4.61 3.70 -3.81
N LEU A 13 -4.34 3.43 -5.09
CA LEU A 13 -3.08 3.82 -5.74
C LEU A 13 -2.86 5.33 -5.69
N GLU A 14 -3.92 6.12 -5.88
CA GLU A 14 -3.88 7.58 -5.81
C GLU A 14 -3.32 8.09 -4.47
N ARG A 15 -3.79 7.54 -3.34
CA ARG A 15 -3.28 7.92 -2.01
C ARG A 15 -1.82 7.54 -1.81
N PHE A 16 -1.42 6.36 -2.32
CA PHE A 16 -0.01 5.94 -2.23
C PHE A 16 0.90 6.90 -3.01
N ILE A 17 0.50 7.27 -4.24
CA ILE A 17 1.24 8.21 -5.09
C ILE A 17 1.29 9.60 -4.45
N GLU A 18 0.15 10.10 -3.95
CA GLU A 18 0.08 11.37 -3.24
C GLU A 18 1.06 11.42 -2.06
N LEU A 19 1.06 10.39 -1.20
CA LEU A 19 1.99 10.27 -0.08
C LEU A 19 3.45 10.27 -0.53
N ALA A 20 3.76 9.52 -1.60
CA ALA A 20 5.12 9.37 -2.10
C ALA A 20 5.68 10.69 -2.65
N PHE A 21 4.90 11.42 -3.44
CA PHE A 21 5.33 12.72 -3.98
C PHE A 21 5.36 13.81 -2.89
N ALA A 22 4.41 13.80 -1.97
CA ALA A 22 4.37 14.74 -0.85
C ALA A 22 5.61 14.61 0.06
N ALA A 23 6.19 13.41 0.20
CA ALA A 23 7.43 13.20 0.94
C ALA A 23 8.62 14.03 0.40
N PHE A 24 8.58 14.40 -0.89
CA PHE A 24 9.59 15.24 -1.55
C PHE A 24 9.07 16.67 -1.84
N GLY A 25 7.92 17.06 -1.30
CA GLY A 25 7.32 18.38 -1.52
C GLY A 25 6.82 18.60 -2.95
N LEU A 26 6.41 17.55 -3.65
CA LEU A 26 5.94 17.60 -5.05
C LEU A 26 4.42 17.38 -5.15
N ASP A 27 3.79 17.99 -6.16
CA ASP A 27 2.41 17.71 -6.58
C ASP A 27 2.41 16.56 -7.60
N TRP A 28 1.87 15.41 -7.22
CA TRP A 28 1.86 14.22 -8.08
C TRP A 28 1.11 14.41 -9.40
N THR A 29 0.11 15.29 -9.45
CA THR A 29 -0.70 15.52 -10.65
C THR A 29 0.10 16.24 -11.75
N ALA A 30 1.13 17.00 -11.37
CA ALA A 30 2.03 17.67 -12.30
C ALA A 30 3.07 16.73 -12.92
N HIS A 31 3.21 15.50 -12.39
CA HIS A 31 4.30 14.58 -12.71
C HIS A 31 3.85 13.21 -13.21
N THR A 32 2.54 12.94 -13.22
CA THR A 32 2.00 11.63 -13.59
C THR A 32 0.98 11.74 -14.72
N GLU A 33 0.86 10.67 -15.50
CA GLU A 33 -0.09 10.53 -16.59
C GLU A 33 -0.64 9.10 -16.58
N SER A 34 -1.95 8.95 -16.72
CA SER A 34 -2.59 7.64 -16.89
C SER A 34 -2.53 7.19 -18.34
N ARG A 35 -1.97 6.02 -18.58
CA ARG A 35 -1.79 5.43 -19.92
C ARG A 35 -2.56 4.14 -20.05
N SER A 36 -3.47 4.06 -21.03
CA SER A 36 -4.38 2.91 -21.23
C SER A 36 -3.62 1.61 -21.48
N GLU A 37 -2.41 1.68 -22.01
CA GLU A 37 -1.54 0.55 -22.28
C GLU A 37 -1.01 -0.14 -21.00
N LEU A 38 -1.07 0.54 -19.86
CA LEU A 38 -0.67 -0.01 -18.55
C LEU A 38 -1.81 -0.74 -17.82
N PHE A 39 -3.04 -0.64 -18.32
CA PHE A 39 -4.21 -1.30 -17.71
C PHE A 39 -4.18 -2.79 -18.03
N ARG A 40 -4.47 -3.62 -17.03
CA ARG A 40 -4.56 -5.08 -17.26
C ARG A 40 -6.02 -5.46 -17.55
N PRO A 41 -6.28 -6.32 -18.54
CA PRO A 41 -7.64 -6.78 -18.84
C PRO A 41 -8.37 -7.43 -17.67
N THR A 42 -7.62 -7.96 -16.70
CA THR A 42 -8.13 -8.68 -15.54
C THR A 42 -7.67 -8.06 -14.23
N ASP A 43 -7.57 -6.72 -14.16
CA ASP A 43 -7.21 -6.06 -12.91
C ASP A 43 -8.28 -6.26 -11.83
N LEU A 44 -7.81 -6.41 -10.60
CA LEU A 44 -8.66 -6.46 -9.42
C LEU A 44 -9.07 -5.03 -9.06
N ALA A 45 -10.37 -4.81 -8.80
CA ALA A 45 -10.86 -3.51 -8.34
C ALA A 45 -10.36 -3.17 -6.92
N GLU A 46 -10.22 -4.19 -6.07
CA GLU A 46 -9.72 -4.04 -4.70
C GLU A 46 -8.93 -5.29 -4.28
N SER A 47 -7.89 -5.08 -3.46
CA SER A 47 -7.16 -6.14 -2.79
C SER A 47 -7.22 -5.92 -1.27
N PHE A 48 -7.86 -6.86 -0.58
CA PHE A 48 -8.02 -6.86 0.87
C PHE A 48 -7.79 -8.28 1.41
N ALA A 49 -7.27 -8.37 2.62
CA ALA A 49 -7.05 -9.64 3.30
C ALA A 49 -7.33 -9.49 4.80
N ALA A 50 -8.03 -10.47 5.39
CA ALA A 50 -8.42 -10.46 6.81
C ALA A 50 -7.43 -11.26 7.68
N PRO A 51 -6.55 -10.62 8.47
CA PRO A 51 -5.51 -11.31 9.24
C PRO A 51 -5.97 -11.79 10.63
N GLY A 52 -7.28 -11.86 10.90
CA GLY A 52 -7.83 -12.14 12.24
C GLY A 52 -7.30 -13.44 12.86
N LYS A 53 -7.27 -14.53 12.08
CA LYS A 53 -6.75 -15.84 12.51
C LYS A 53 -5.29 -15.76 12.95
N ALA A 54 -4.46 -14.97 12.25
CA ALA A 54 -3.05 -14.79 12.59
C ALA A 54 -2.89 -13.96 13.88
N ALA A 55 -3.72 -12.94 14.06
CA ALA A 55 -3.73 -12.13 15.27
C ALA A 55 -4.13 -12.94 16.51
N GLU A 56 -5.14 -13.80 16.41
CA GLU A 56 -5.63 -14.60 17.53
C GLU A 56 -4.68 -15.75 17.91
N LYS A 57 -4.21 -16.52 16.91
CA LYS A 57 -3.42 -17.74 17.18
C LYS A 57 -1.92 -17.49 17.28
N LEU A 58 -1.40 -16.48 16.58
CA LEU A 58 0.04 -16.21 16.50
C LEU A 58 0.44 -14.91 17.22
N GLY A 59 -0.53 -14.11 17.67
CA GLY A 59 -0.27 -12.75 18.15
C GLY A 59 0.24 -11.81 17.05
N TRP A 60 0.17 -12.22 15.78
CA TRP A 60 0.74 -11.46 14.67
C TRP A 60 -0.15 -10.29 14.28
N ARG A 61 0.43 -9.09 14.24
CA ARG A 61 -0.24 -7.87 13.75
C ARG A 61 0.76 -7.03 12.96
N ALA A 62 0.32 -6.48 11.84
CA ALA A 62 1.14 -5.52 11.10
C ALA A 62 1.44 -4.30 11.99
N ARG A 63 2.72 -3.97 12.11
CA ARG A 63 3.19 -2.85 12.95
C ARG A 63 3.14 -1.50 12.24
N PHE A 64 3.27 -1.52 10.92
CA PHE A 64 3.42 -0.33 10.08
C PHE A 64 2.32 -0.29 9.02
N GLY A 65 1.80 0.91 8.77
CA GLY A 65 0.80 1.20 7.73
C GLY A 65 1.42 1.72 6.43
N VAL A 66 0.57 2.14 5.49
CA VAL A 66 1.05 2.67 4.20
C VAL A 66 1.86 3.96 4.36
N ASP A 67 1.43 4.87 5.25
CA ASP A 67 2.13 6.13 5.51
C ASP A 67 3.54 5.88 6.06
N ASP A 68 3.70 4.88 6.94
CA ASP A 68 5.01 4.46 7.46
C ASP A 68 5.89 3.89 6.35
N VAL A 69 5.33 2.99 5.53
CA VAL A 69 6.07 2.35 4.43
C VAL A 69 6.55 3.39 3.44
N VAL A 70 5.67 4.31 3.01
CA VAL A 70 6.06 5.39 2.09
C VAL A 70 7.16 6.25 2.70
N ARG A 71 7.03 6.63 3.98
CA ARG A 71 8.07 7.38 4.68
C ARG A 71 9.40 6.61 4.71
N PHE A 72 9.38 5.33 5.05
CA PHE A 72 10.60 4.50 5.07
C PHE A 72 11.22 4.29 3.69
N MET A 73 10.42 4.31 2.62
CA MET A 73 10.92 4.19 1.25
C MET A 73 11.45 5.52 0.70
N ALA A 74 10.91 6.64 1.15
CA ALA A 74 11.32 7.99 0.74
C ALA A 74 12.55 8.48 1.52
N ASP A 75 12.65 8.11 2.79
CA ASP A 75 13.86 8.27 3.59
C ASP A 75 14.89 7.22 3.12
N ASP A 76 16.16 7.60 2.93
CA ASP A 76 17.29 6.71 2.55
C ASP A 76 17.66 5.67 3.65
N ILE A 77 16.67 5.09 4.32
CA ILE A 77 16.87 4.06 5.35
C ILE A 77 16.43 2.71 4.76
N ILE A 78 17.34 2.14 3.97
CA ILE A 78 17.54 0.68 3.85
C ILE A 78 18.97 0.38 4.28
#